data_AF-Q8TZM8-F1
#
_entry.id   AF-Q8TZM8-F1
#
_cell.length_a   1.000
_cell.length_b   1.000
_cell.length_c   1.000
_cell.angle_alpha   90.00
_cell.angle_beta   90.00
_cell.angle_gamma   90.00
#
_symmetry.space_group_name_H-M   'P 1'
#
loop_
_entity.id
_entity.type
_entity.pdbx_description
1 polymer ?
#
loop_
_entity_poly.entity_id
_entity_poly.type
_entity_poly.pdbx_seq_one_letter_code
_entity_poly.pdbx_strand_id
1 'polypeptide(L)'
;MKINDIIRENIEKDGLWLVITFKTPYGPRDTLEILERAIRESGWDVTFSANWWTADIPYGLARVDAKKNGKEKIVLGKWVLGKSCKIIKVENLDLEKGKEEFFRMVDSIASTLIHDPVIRTMREQY
;
A
#
# COMPACT_ATOMS: atom_id res chain seq x y z
N MET A 1 8.79 -10.86 -12.45
CA MET A 1 7.39 -10.39 -12.51
C MET A 1 7.34 -8.90 -12.30
N LYS A 2 6.55 -8.20 -13.12
CA LYS A 2 6.27 -6.78 -12.93
C LYS A 2 5.10 -6.62 -11.96
N ILE A 3 4.97 -5.43 -11.38
CA ILE A 3 3.89 -5.11 -10.43
C ILE A 3 2.50 -5.26 -11.08
N ASN A 4 2.38 -4.96 -12.38
CA ASN A 4 1.14 -5.10 -13.15
C ASN A 4 0.66 -6.55 -13.21
N ASP A 5 1.59 -7.50 -13.41
CA ASP A 5 1.28 -8.93 -13.46
C ASP A 5 0.74 -9.40 -12.10
N ILE A 6 1.42 -8.98 -11.01
CA ILE A 6 1.02 -9.31 -9.63
C ILE A 6 -0.38 -8.79 -9.32
N ILE A 7 -0.67 -7.54 -9.66
CA ILE A 7 -1.99 -6.93 -9.41
C ILE A 7 -3.05 -7.69 -10.21
N ARG A 8 -2.83 -7.92 -11.51
CA ARG A 8 -3.79 -8.64 -12.36
C ARG A 8 -4.10 -10.04 -11.85
N GLU A 9 -3.09 -10.76 -11.37
CA GLU A 9 -3.25 -12.13 -10.87
C GLU A 9 -3.91 -12.22 -9.49
N ASN A 10 -3.92 -11.14 -8.70
CA ASN A 10 -4.29 -11.21 -7.29
C ASN A 10 -5.45 -10.29 -6.88
N ILE A 11 -5.72 -9.21 -7.61
CA ILE A 11 -6.72 -8.22 -7.20
C ILE A 11 -8.15 -8.78 -7.18
N GLU A 12 -8.45 -9.74 -8.04
CA GLU A 12 -9.76 -10.40 -8.12
C GLU A 12 -9.94 -11.56 -7.14
N LYS A 13 -8.88 -11.97 -6.41
CA LYS A 13 -8.96 -13.07 -5.43
C LYS A 13 -9.77 -12.65 -4.19
N ASP A 14 -10.25 -13.64 -3.45
CA ASP A 14 -11.01 -13.44 -2.21
C ASP A 14 -10.24 -12.65 -1.16
N GLY A 15 -10.96 -11.91 -0.32
CA GLY A 15 -10.41 -10.99 0.69
C GLY A 15 -10.51 -9.53 0.25
N LEU A 16 -10.80 -8.63 1.19
CA LEU A 16 -10.93 -7.20 0.89
C LEU A 16 -9.58 -6.55 0.58
N TRP A 17 -8.51 -7.07 1.19
CA TRP A 17 -7.19 -6.45 1.14
C TRP A 17 -6.24 -7.27 0.27
N LEU A 18 -5.51 -6.60 -0.63
CA LEU A 18 -4.36 -7.14 -1.35
C LEU A 18 -3.10 -6.47 -0.82
N VAL A 19 -2.26 -7.22 -0.10
CA VAL A 19 -1.00 -6.72 0.45
C VAL A 19 0.15 -7.20 -0.41
N ILE A 20 0.94 -6.27 -0.94
CA ILE A 20 2.12 -6.54 -1.77
C ILE A 20 3.32 -5.96 -1.06
N THR A 21 4.28 -6.81 -0.69
CA THR A 21 5.58 -6.38 -0.15
C THR A 21 6.63 -6.46 -1.24
N PHE A 22 7.36 -5.35 -1.48
CA PHE A 22 8.31 -5.28 -2.59
C PHE A 22 9.44 -4.28 -2.36
N LYS A 23 10.53 -4.45 -3.11
CA LYS A 23 11.57 -3.42 -3.31
C LYS A 23 11.27 -2.60 -4.54
N THR A 24 11.63 -1.33 -4.54
CA THR A 24 11.42 -0.41 -5.66
C THR A 24 12.60 0.57 -5.80
N PRO A 25 13.05 0.93 -7.02
CA PRO A 25 14.01 2.01 -7.22
C PRO A 25 13.35 3.40 -7.23
N TYR A 26 12.01 3.44 -7.13
CA TYR A 26 11.22 4.65 -7.28
C TYR A 26 10.92 5.29 -5.93
N GLY A 27 10.78 6.62 -5.94
CA GLY A 27 10.38 7.36 -4.75
C GLY A 27 8.92 7.10 -4.35
N PRO A 28 8.44 7.72 -3.25
CA PRO A 28 7.08 7.54 -2.75
C PRO A 28 6.01 7.87 -3.78
N ARG A 29 6.13 9.01 -4.45
CA ARG A 29 5.17 9.48 -5.45
C ARG A 29 5.09 8.52 -6.64
N ASP A 30 6.23 8.25 -7.26
CA ASP A 30 6.33 7.35 -8.41
C ASP A 30 5.84 5.93 -8.08
N THR A 31 6.14 5.44 -6.88
CA THR A 31 5.67 4.13 -6.42
C THR A 31 4.15 4.08 -6.30
N LEU A 32 3.52 5.16 -5.80
CA LEU A 32 2.07 5.27 -5.75
C LEU A 32 1.46 5.32 -7.15
N GLU A 33 2.00 6.18 -8.04
CA GLU A 33 1.52 6.33 -9.42
C GLU A 33 1.61 5.00 -10.19
N ILE A 34 2.69 4.23 -9.99
CA ILE A 34 2.87 2.91 -10.59
C ILE A 34 1.80 1.92 -10.11
N LEU A 35 1.50 1.89 -8.81
CA LEU A 35 0.47 1.02 -8.24
C LEU A 35 -0.92 1.40 -8.76
N GLU A 36 -1.26 2.69 -8.73
CA GLU A 36 -2.55 3.14 -9.26
C GLU A 36 -2.72 2.81 -10.74
N ARG A 37 -1.69 3.04 -11.55
CA ARG A 37 -1.72 2.71 -12.98
C ARG A 37 -1.95 1.22 -13.18
N ALA A 38 -1.23 0.37 -12.45
CA ALA A 38 -1.39 -1.07 -12.54
C ALA A 38 -2.81 -1.55 -12.14
N ILE A 39 -3.41 -0.91 -11.13
CA ILE A 39 -4.79 -1.17 -10.71
C ILE A 39 -5.78 -0.74 -11.80
N ARG A 40 -5.65 0.47 -12.34
CA ARG A 40 -6.48 0.96 -13.46
C ARG A 40 -6.37 0.07 -14.71
N GLU A 41 -5.15 -0.35 -15.07
CA GLU A 41 -4.90 -1.27 -16.19
C GLU A 41 -5.49 -2.67 -15.99
N SER A 42 -5.84 -3.05 -14.74
CA SER A 42 -6.59 -4.28 -14.43
C SER A 42 -8.12 -4.10 -14.46
N GLY A 43 -8.58 -2.90 -14.85
CA GLY A 43 -9.99 -2.56 -15.01
C GLY A 43 -10.69 -2.18 -13.69
N TRP A 44 -9.93 -1.72 -12.69
CA TRP A 44 -10.45 -1.22 -11.42
C TRP A 44 -10.36 0.31 -11.37
N ASP A 45 -11.40 0.96 -10.89
CA ASP A 45 -11.44 2.40 -10.69
C ASP A 45 -10.83 2.77 -9.33
N VAL A 46 -9.76 3.56 -9.33
CA VAL A 46 -9.13 4.06 -8.10
C VAL A 46 -9.98 5.19 -7.52
N THR A 47 -10.47 5.01 -6.29
CA THR A 47 -11.33 5.99 -5.59
C THR A 47 -10.58 6.79 -4.53
N PHE A 48 -9.48 6.25 -4.00
CA PHE A 48 -8.64 6.92 -3.01
C PHE A 48 -7.21 6.38 -3.09
N SER A 49 -6.24 7.23 -2.81
CA SER A 49 -4.85 6.83 -2.67
C SER A 49 -4.12 7.69 -1.65
N ALA A 50 -3.22 7.07 -0.91
CA ALA A 50 -2.36 7.74 0.05
C ALA A 50 -1.04 6.98 0.17
N ASN A 51 0.02 7.67 0.57
CA ASN A 51 1.32 7.04 0.82
C ASN A 51 1.94 7.61 2.09
N TRP A 52 2.26 6.73 3.03
CA TRP A 52 3.02 7.04 4.23
C TRP A 52 4.45 6.55 4.03
N TRP A 53 5.45 7.35 4.37
CA TRP A 53 6.84 6.96 4.19
C TRP A 53 7.74 7.76 5.13
N THR A 54 8.97 7.27 5.30
CA THR A 54 10.01 7.95 6.07
C THR A 54 11.32 7.98 5.29
N ALA A 55 12.10 9.05 5.48
CA ALA A 55 13.38 9.23 4.79
C ALA A 55 14.54 8.54 5.52
N ASP A 56 14.45 8.41 6.85
CA ASP A 56 15.53 7.87 7.70
C ASP A 56 15.83 6.40 7.40
N ILE A 57 14.76 5.65 7.13
CA ILE A 57 14.82 4.30 6.57
C ILE A 57 13.91 4.36 5.35
N PRO A 58 14.43 4.36 4.11
CA PRO A 58 13.63 4.67 2.93
C PRO A 58 12.67 3.52 2.60
N TYR A 59 11.53 3.50 3.29
CA TYR A 59 10.43 2.56 3.14
C TYR A 59 9.09 3.29 3.35
N GLY A 60 8.02 2.67 2.90
CA GLY A 60 6.70 3.22 3.06
C GLY A 60 5.58 2.23 2.80
N LEU A 61 4.37 2.76 2.90
CA LEU A 61 3.10 2.10 2.72
C LEU A 61 2.24 2.94 1.78
N ALA A 62 2.09 2.47 0.55
CA ALA A 62 1.08 2.98 -0.36
C ALA A 62 -0.25 2.26 -0.09
N ARG A 63 -1.34 3.00 0.02
CA ARG A 63 -2.71 2.47 0.04
C ARG A 63 -3.45 2.99 -1.17
N VAL A 64 -4.13 2.10 -1.87
CA VAL A 64 -5.02 2.45 -2.97
C VAL A 64 -6.34 1.71 -2.78
N ASP A 65 -7.43 2.46 -2.65
CA ASP A 65 -8.77 1.90 -2.58
C ASP A 65 -9.36 1.93 -3.99
N ALA A 66 -9.92 0.81 -4.42
CA ALA A 66 -10.40 0.63 -5.78
C ALA A 66 -11.76 -0.07 -5.81
N LYS A 67 -12.55 0.24 -6.84
CA LYS A 67 -13.87 -0.37 -7.09
C LYS A 67 -14.00 -0.93 -8.50
N LYS A 68 -14.75 -2.02 -8.64
CA LYS A 68 -15.08 -2.63 -9.95
C LYS A 68 -16.37 -3.42 -9.85
N ASN A 69 -17.38 -3.09 -10.67
CA ASN A 69 -18.65 -3.82 -10.74
C ASN A 69 -19.30 -4.06 -9.35
N GLY A 70 -19.31 -3.04 -8.49
CA GLY A 70 -19.86 -3.13 -7.13
C GLY A 70 -18.97 -3.85 -6.11
N LYS A 71 -17.81 -4.38 -6.51
CA LYS A 71 -16.79 -4.90 -5.60
C LYS A 71 -15.83 -3.79 -5.18
N GLU A 72 -15.34 -3.89 -3.95
CA GLU A 72 -14.31 -3.02 -3.40
C GLU A 72 -13.05 -3.84 -3.10
N LYS A 73 -11.89 -3.20 -3.24
CA LYS A 73 -10.60 -3.78 -2.91
C LYS A 73 -9.67 -2.70 -2.37
N ILE A 74 -8.91 -3.03 -1.34
CA ILE A 74 -7.87 -2.14 -0.80
C ILE A 74 -6.52 -2.77 -1.10
N VAL A 75 -5.68 -2.08 -1.87
CA VAL A 75 -4.32 -2.52 -2.21
C VAL A 75 -3.32 -1.81 -1.31
N LEU A 76 -2.55 -2.57 -0.54
CA LEU A 76 -1.43 -2.08 0.27
C LEU A 76 -0.11 -2.45 -0.38
N GLY A 77 0.61 -1.44 -0.88
CA GLY A 77 1.98 -1.57 -1.32
C GLY A 77 2.96 -1.26 -0.20
N LYS A 78 3.49 -2.30 0.46
CA LYS A 78 4.59 -2.20 1.43
C LYS A 78 5.90 -2.17 0.66
N TRP A 79 6.51 -1.01 0.56
CA TRP A 79 7.67 -0.81 -0.30
C TRP A 79 8.91 -0.41 0.48
N VAL A 80 10.09 -0.83 0.00
CA VAL A 80 11.40 -0.36 0.48
C VAL A 80 12.25 0.05 -0.71
N LEU A 81 12.99 1.14 -0.57
CA LEU A 81 13.88 1.62 -1.62
C LEU A 81 15.00 0.61 -1.86
N GLY A 82 15.28 0.33 -3.12
CA GLY A 82 16.28 -0.63 -3.53
C GLY A 82 16.76 -0.36 -4.96
N LYS A 83 17.66 -1.21 -5.47
CA LYS A 83 18.24 -1.02 -6.81
C LYS A 83 17.29 -1.41 -7.95
N SER A 84 16.26 -2.19 -7.67
CA SER A 84 15.34 -2.72 -8.69
C SER A 84 14.01 -3.12 -8.09
N CYS A 85 12.99 -3.24 -8.95
CA CYS A 85 11.71 -3.79 -8.55
C CYS A 85 11.83 -5.28 -8.25
N LYS A 86 11.55 -5.68 -7.01
CA LYS A 86 11.54 -7.08 -6.59
C LYS A 86 10.38 -7.36 -5.65
N ILE A 87 9.45 -8.20 -6.07
CA ILE A 87 8.36 -8.68 -5.22
C ILE A 87 8.94 -9.63 -4.16
N ILE A 88 8.53 -9.43 -2.91
CA ILE A 88 8.94 -10.24 -1.76
C ILE A 88 7.78 -11.11 -1.30
N LYS A 89 6.58 -10.55 -1.20
CA LYS A 89 5.40 -11.24 -0.68
C LYS A 89 4.11 -10.67 -1.29
N VAL A 90 3.12 -11.53 -1.50
CA VAL A 90 1.77 -11.15 -1.93
C VAL A 90 0.76 -11.92 -1.11
N GLU A 91 -0.21 -11.22 -0.54
CA GLU A 91 -1.22 -11.79 0.35
C GLU A 91 -2.59 -11.18 0.05
N ASN A 92 -3.63 -12.01 0.09
CA ASN A 92 -4.99 -11.50 0.17
C ASN A 92 -5.52 -11.75 1.59
N LEU A 93 -6.00 -10.70 2.24
CA LEU A 93 -6.42 -10.72 3.63
C LEU A 93 -7.90 -10.35 3.75
N ASP A 94 -8.53 -10.90 4.78
CA ASP A 94 -9.84 -10.47 5.26
C ASP A 94 -9.79 -9.06 5.88
N LEU A 95 -10.96 -8.54 6.27
CA LEU A 95 -11.10 -7.19 6.81
C LEU A 95 -10.25 -6.99 8.07
N GLU A 96 -10.28 -7.91 9.03
CA GLU A 96 -9.60 -7.74 10.31
C GLU A 96 -8.08 -7.75 10.15
N LYS A 97 -7.54 -8.76 9.47
CA LYS A 97 -6.09 -8.88 9.25
C LYS A 97 -5.54 -7.75 8.40
N GLY A 98 -6.27 -7.35 7.36
CA GLY A 98 -5.85 -6.23 6.51
C GLY A 98 -5.85 -4.90 7.27
N LYS A 99 -6.86 -4.67 8.12
CA LYS A 99 -6.93 -3.50 9.00
C LYS A 99 -5.78 -3.47 10.00
N GLU A 100 -5.48 -4.60 10.65
CA GLU A 100 -4.34 -4.72 11.57
C GLU A 100 -3.01 -4.44 10.88
N GLU A 101 -2.78 -5.04 9.70
CA GLU A 101 -1.57 -4.80 8.89
C GLU A 101 -1.41 -3.32 8.51
N PHE A 102 -2.50 -2.66 8.10
CA PHE A 102 -2.50 -1.23 7.79
C PHE A 102 -2.08 -0.39 9.00
N PHE A 103 -2.77 -0.55 10.15
CA PHE A 103 -2.47 0.24 11.34
C PHE A 103 -1.06 -0.01 11.86
N ARG A 104 -0.60 -1.26 11.88
CA ARG A 104 0.76 -1.59 12.31
C ARG A 104 1.82 -0.91 11.44
N MET A 105 1.61 -0.85 10.12
CA MET A 105 2.55 -0.21 9.20
C MET A 105 2.51 1.31 9.31
N VAL A 106 1.32 1.91 9.40
CA VAL A 106 1.17 3.35 9.63
C VAL A 106 1.82 3.73 10.96
N ASP A 107 1.55 3.00 12.04
CA ASP A 107 2.16 3.23 13.36
C ASP A 107 3.69 3.08 13.33
N SER A 108 4.22 2.10 12.59
CA SER A 108 5.67 1.95 12.41
C SER A 108 6.29 3.17 11.74
N ILE A 109 5.69 3.67 10.65
CA ILE A 109 6.17 4.85 9.93
C ILE A 109 5.98 6.10 10.79
N ALA A 110 4.79 6.28 11.34
CA ALA A 110 4.47 7.31 12.32
C ALA A 110 5.47 7.32 13.48
N SER A 111 5.92 6.16 13.97
CA SER A 111 6.87 6.07 15.07
C SER A 111 8.24 6.65 14.74
N THR A 112 8.68 6.50 13.49
CA THR A 112 9.87 7.22 12.99
C THR A 112 9.60 8.72 12.88
N LEU A 113 8.33 9.10 12.72
CA LEU A 113 7.84 10.47 12.71
C LEU A 113 7.35 10.96 14.09
N ILE A 114 7.50 10.27 15.22
CA ILE A 114 6.95 10.72 16.54
C ILE A 114 7.67 11.99 17.07
N HIS A 115 8.68 12.50 16.37
CA HIS A 115 9.10 13.90 16.53
C HIS A 115 8.17 14.92 15.83
N ASP A 116 7.17 14.47 15.08
CA ASP A 116 6.20 15.26 14.33
C ASP A 116 4.88 15.43 15.13
N PRO A 117 4.50 16.68 15.50
CA PRO A 117 3.35 16.97 16.36
C PRO A 117 1.99 16.53 15.80
N VAL A 118 1.83 16.41 14.47
CA VAL A 118 0.52 16.23 13.82
C VAL A 118 -0.01 14.80 14.03
N ILE A 119 0.87 13.81 13.98
CA ILE A 119 0.52 12.39 14.12
C ILE A 119 0.06 12.08 15.56
N ARG A 120 0.64 12.75 16.57
CA ARG A 120 0.22 12.61 17.98
C ARG A 120 -1.24 13.00 18.18
N THR A 121 -1.66 14.12 17.58
CA THR A 121 -3.02 14.64 17.72
C THR A 121 -4.06 13.74 17.05
N MET A 122 -3.72 13.08 15.92
CA MET A 122 -4.65 12.13 15.28
C MET A 122 -4.81 10.84 16.08
N ARG A 123 -3.79 10.41 16.82
CA ARG A 123 -3.82 9.21 17.68
C ARG A 123 -4.66 9.42 18.96
N GLU A 124 -4.72 10.64 19.48
CA GLU A 124 -5.51 11.00 20.67
C GLU A 124 -7.02 11.11 20.38
N GLN A 125 -7.43 11.11 19.11
CA GLN A 125 -8.83 11.25 18.69
C GLN A 125 -9.54 9.92 18.41
N TYR A 126 -8.86 8.78 18.60
CA TYR A 126 -9.41 7.42 18.50
C TYR A 126 -9.22 6.67 19.83
#